data_AF-H2C2I5-F1
#
_entry.id   AF-H2C2I5-F1
#
_cell.length_a   1.000
_cell.length_b   1.000
_cell.length_c   1.000
_cell.angle_alpha   90.00
_cell.angle_beta   90.00
_cell.angle_gamma   90.00
#
_symmetry.space_group_name_H-M   'P 1'
#
loop_
_entity.id
_entity.type
_entity.pdbx_description
1 polymer ?
#
loop_
_entity_poly.entity_id
_entity_poly.type
_entity_poly.pdbx_seq_one_letter_code
_entity_poly.pdbx_strand_id
1 'polypeptide(L)' 'MSEVLQTQKNLEYLVKLLRVYFQLDEILSFAMEELGGDEIVVEISAVKDRVRKVIERMIS' A
#
# COMPACT_ATOMS: atom_id res chain seq x y z
N MET A 1 4.29 -25.58 -13.20
CA MET A 1 3.97 -24.82 -11.97
C MET A 1 2.46 -24.95 -11.78
N SER A 2 1.98 -25.54 -10.69
CA SER A 2 0.53 -25.77 -10.54
C SER A 2 -0.21 -24.45 -10.32
N GLU A 3 -1.44 -24.34 -10.82
CA GLU A 3 -2.31 -23.17 -10.61
C GLU A 3 -2.49 -22.85 -9.12
N VAL A 4 -2.58 -23.88 -8.27
CA VAL A 4 -2.66 -23.74 -6.81
C VAL A 4 -1.45 -23.01 -6.23
N LEU A 5 -0.23 -23.35 -6.67
CA LEU A 5 0.99 -22.72 -6.18
C LEU A 5 1.08 -21.25 -6.63
N GLN A 6 0.62 -20.95 -7.85
CA GLN A 6 0.57 -19.57 -8.35
C GLN A 6 -0.45 -18.72 -7.58
N THR A 7 -1.62 -19.27 -7.28
CA THR A 7 -2.66 -18.59 -6.48
C THR A 7 -2.17 -18.29 -5.07
N GLN A 8 -1.51 -19.24 -4.40
CA GLN A 8 -0.93 -19.01 -3.07
C GLN A 8 0.13 -17.90 -3.09
N LYS A 9 1.01 -17.91 -4.09
CA LYS A 9 2.04 -16.88 -4.25
C LYS A 9 1.42 -15.49 -4.50
N ASN A 10 0.39 -15.40 -5.35
CA ASN A 10 -0.33 -14.16 -5.59
C ASN A 10 -1.00 -13.63 -4.32
N LEU A 11 -1.61 -14.51 -3.52
CA LEU A 11 -2.22 -14.16 -2.24
C LEU A 11 -1.19 -13.61 -1.25
N GLU A 12 0.00 -14.22 -1.19
CA GLU A 12 1.09 -13.76 -0.32
C GLU A 12 1.55 -12.35 -0.71
N TYR A 13 1.69 -12.07 -2.02
CA TYR A 13 2.01 -10.73 -2.50
C TYR A 13 0.92 -9.71 -2.18
N LEU A 14 -0.35 -10.09 -2.34
CA LEU A 14 -1.47 -9.23 -2.01
C LEU A 14 -1.46 -8.82 -0.53
N VAL A 15 -1.25 -9.79 0.37
CA VAL A 15 -1.15 -9.53 1.82
C VAL A 15 0.02 -8.60 2.13
N LYS A 16 1.17 -8.78 1.48
CA LYS A 16 2.32 -7.88 1.65
C LYS A 16 2.01 -6.45 1.20
N LEU A 17 1.34 -6.27 0.06
CA LEU A 17 0.97 -4.95 -0.43
C LEU A 17 -0.07 -4.26 0.46
N LEU A 18 -1.07 -5.00 0.94
CA LEU A 18 -2.04 -4.48 1.92
C LEU A 18 -1.34 -3.98 3.18
N ARG A 19 -0.34 -4.71 3.69
CA ARG A 19 0.46 -4.26 4.84
C ARG A 19 1.18 -2.93 4.54
N VAL A 20 1.83 -2.82 3.40
CA VAL A 20 2.51 -1.56 2.99
C VAL A 20 1.51 -0.41 2.88
N TYR A 21 0.32 -0.66 2.32
CA TYR A 21 -0.74 0.35 2.22
C TYR A 21 -1.16 0.90 3.59
N PHE A 22 -1.35 0.02 4.59
CA PHE A 22 -1.67 0.44 5.96
C PHE A 22 -0.51 1.14 6.66
N GLN A 23 0.73 0.70 6.44
CA GLN A 23 1.90 1.39 7.00
C GLN A 23 2.07 2.80 6.43
N LEU A 24 1.78 3.01 5.13
CA LEU A 24 1.78 4.36 4.55
C LEU A 24 0.70 5.26 5.16
N ASP A 25 -0.42 4.68 5.59
CA ASP A 25 -1.46 5.41 6.33
C ASP A 25 -0.95 5.88 7.69
N GLU A 26 -0.30 5.00 8.46
CA GLU A 26 0.31 5.35 9.76
C GLU A 26 1.36 6.46 9.61
N ILE A 27 2.21 6.39 8.59
CA ILE A 27 3.21 7.43 8.30
C ILE A 27 2.53 8.76 7.94
N LEU A 28 1.46 8.72 7.14
CA LEU A 28 0.70 9.92 6.77
C LEU A 28 0.11 10.58 8.02
N SER A 29 -0.52 9.80 8.90
CA SER A 29 -1.06 10.29 10.18
C SER A 29 0.02 10.92 11.04
N PHE A 30 1.17 10.26 11.20
CA PHE A 30 2.31 10.81 11.92
C PHE A 30 2.81 12.14 11.30
N ALA A 31 2.95 12.20 9.98
CA ALA A 31 3.41 13.40 9.30
C ALA A 31 2.43 14.58 9.47
N MET A 32 1.13 14.31 9.48
CA MET A 32 0.09 15.32 9.70
C MET A 32 0.05 15.79 11.16
N GLU A 33 0.14 14.87 12.12
CA GLU A 33 -0.04 15.15 13.54
C GLU A 33 1.21 15.74 14.20
N GLU A 34 2.40 15.25 13.85
CA GLU A 34 3.64 15.55 14.58
C GLU A 34 4.58 16.50 13.84
N LEU A 35 4.55 16.51 12.50
CA LEU A 35 5.50 17.28 11.69
C LEU A 35 4.90 18.54 11.05
N GLY A 36 3.58 18.61 10.87
CA GLY A 36 2.89 19.75 10.26
C GLY A 36 3.37 20.10 8.84
N GLY A 37 3.99 19.14 8.15
CA GLY A 37 4.64 19.36 6.84
C GLY A 37 3.73 19.03 5.67
N ASP A 38 3.05 20.04 5.12
CA ASP A 38 2.06 19.87 4.04
C ASP A 38 2.63 19.21 2.76
N GLU A 39 3.87 19.56 2.36
CA GLU A 39 4.48 19.05 1.13
C GLU A 39 4.75 17.55 1.19
N ILE A 40 5.28 17.06 2.32
CA ILE A 40 5.60 15.65 2.54
C ILE A 40 4.31 14.80 2.62
N VAL A 41 3.25 15.33 3.23
CA VAL A 41 1.94 14.67 3.31
C VAL A 41 1.37 14.43 1.91
N VAL A 42 1.47 15.41 1.01
CA VAL A 42 1.01 15.26 -0.38
C VAL A 42 1.78 14.16 -1.12
N GLU A 43 3.09 14.09 -0.96
CA GLU A 43 3.91 13.06 -1.60
C GLU A 43 3.57 11.65 -1.11
N ILE A 44 3.47 11.46 0.22
CA ILE A 44 3.15 10.17 0.84
C ILE A 44 1.74 9.72 0.44
N SER A 45 0.77 10.65 0.41
CA SER A 45 -0.58 10.39 -0.07
C SER A 45 -0.59 9.90 -1.51
N ALA A 46 0.17 10.53 -2.40
CA ALA A 46 0.29 10.12 -3.79
C ALA A 46 0.90 8.71 -3.95
N VAL A 47 1.88 8.35 -3.12
CA VAL A 47 2.46 7.00 -3.10
C VAL A 47 1.43 5.97 -2.61
N LYS A 48 0.72 6.25 -1.51
CA LYS A 48 -0.35 5.39 -0.97
C LYS A 48 -1.41 5.11 -2.03
N ASP A 49 -1.80 6.12 -2.79
CA ASP A 49 -2.76 6.00 -3.89
C ASP A 49 -2.27 5.11 -5.04
N ARG A 50 -0.97 5.18 -5.37
CA ARG A 50 -0.37 4.28 -6.37
C ARG A 50 -0.34 2.84 -5.89
N VAL A 51 -0.02 2.61 -4.61
CA VAL A 51 -0.05 1.26 -4.00
C VAL A 51 -1.47 0.69 -4.04
N ARG A 52 -2.49 1.48 -3.71
CA ARG A 52 -3.91 1.08 -3.84
C ARG A 52 -4.25 0.62 -5.24
N LYS A 53 -3.87 1.38 -6.27
CA LYS A 53 -4.12 1.01 -7.68
C LYS A 53 -3.44 -0.30 -8.09
N VAL A 54 -2.27 -0.62 -7.52
CA VAL A 54 -1.61 -1.91 -7.76
C VAL A 54 -2.41 -3.04 -7.12
N ILE A 55 -2.88 -2.86 -5.88
CA ILE A 55 -3.72 -3.84 -5.18
C ILE A 55 -5.02 -4.09 -5.95
N GLU A 56 -5.71 -3.03 -6.38
CA GLU A 56 -6.94 -3.11 -7.17
C GLU A 56 -6.75 -3.94 -8.45
N ARG A 57 -5.63 -3.75 -9.17
CA ARG A 57 -5.30 -4.53 -10.37
C ARG A 57 -4.99 -6.01 -10.11
N MET A 58 -4.66 -6.39 -8.87
CA MET A 58 -4.41 -7.79 -8.52
C MET A 58 -5.70 -8.54 -8.15
N ILE A 59 -6.75 -7.82 -7.76
CA ILE A 59 -8.04 -8.40 -7.32
C ILE A 59 -9.15 -8.25 -8.36
N SER A 60 -8.94 -7.42 -9.39
CA SER A 60 -9.83 -7.26 -10.56
C SER A 60 -9.56 -8.33 -11.60
#